data_AF-A0A3R6MRR6-F1
#
_entry.id   AF-A0A3R6MRR6-F1
#
_cell.length_a   1.000
_cell.length_b   1.000
_cell.length_c   1.000
_cell.angle_alpha   90.00
_cell.angle_beta   90.00
_cell.angle_gamma   90.00
#
_symmetry.space_group_name_H-M   'P 1'
#
loop_
_entity.id
_entity.type
_entity.pdbx_description
1 polymer ?
#
loop_
_entity_poly.entity_id
_entity_poly.type
_entity_poly.pdbx_seq_one_letter_code
_entity_poly.pdbx_strand_id
1 'polypeptide(L)'
;MGQVRMAGGGSSVDLDVTTATAGDVVLGKVILDIDANLVQGTLALSGTAGTGDVSSGRTFYSNDPQNKQSGTIVERGTNQYGSGSISGGYLVLNAPSGIYRKNGYSWAPEVRISYATLRSLLGLTADKLKKGVTTLGITGTY
;
A
#
# COMPACT_ATOMS: atom_id res chain seq x y z
N MET A 1 49.95 5.15 7.60
CA MET A 1 49.28 5.80 6.47
C MET A 1 49.45 4.93 5.24
N GLY A 2 48.38 4.40 4.66
CA GLY A 2 48.45 3.63 3.42
C GLY A 2 48.71 4.59 2.26
N GLN A 3 49.72 4.31 1.45
CA GLN A 3 50.03 5.10 0.27
C GLN A 3 49.24 4.54 -0.91
N VAL A 4 48.39 5.35 -1.55
CA VAL A 4 47.75 4.97 -2.82
C VAL A 4 48.77 5.18 -3.93
N ARG A 5 49.31 4.08 -4.48
CA ARG A 5 50.24 4.11 -5.61
C ARG A 5 49.44 3.91 -6.90
N MET A 6 49.23 4.99 -7.66
CA MET A 6 48.68 4.90 -9.02
C MET A 6 49.83 4.56 -9.97
N ALA A 7 49.84 3.34 -10.52
CA ALA A 7 50.87 2.89 -11.44
C ALA A 7 50.50 3.27 -12.89
N GLY A 8 51.14 4.29 -13.44
CA GLY A 8 51.12 4.57 -14.89
C GLY A 8 50.79 6.03 -15.25
N GLY A 9 51.55 6.57 -16.21
CA GLY A 9 51.25 7.85 -16.84
C GLY A 9 49.99 7.75 -17.70
N GLY A 10 49.01 8.60 -17.40
CA GLY A 10 47.73 8.67 -18.10
C GLY A 10 47.02 9.97 -17.73
N SER A 11 46.23 10.47 -18.68
CA SER A 11 45.36 11.66 -18.61
C SER A 11 44.81 11.92 -17.21
N SER A 12 44.82 13.19 -16.78
CA SER A 12 44.21 13.65 -15.53
C SER A 12 42.85 12.98 -15.32
N VAL A 13 42.62 12.44 -14.11
CA VAL A 13 41.27 12.15 -13.66
C VAL A 13 40.61 13.52 -13.53
N ASP A 14 39.73 13.85 -14.46
CA ASP A 14 38.97 15.08 -14.44
C ASP A 14 37.99 15.01 -13.25
N LEU A 15 38.34 15.69 -12.15
CA LEU A 15 37.49 15.85 -10.97
C LEU A 15 36.47 16.98 -11.16
N ASP A 16 36.63 17.81 -12.21
CA ASP A 16 35.93 19.07 -12.43
C ASP A 16 34.48 18.88 -12.92
N VAL A 17 34.01 17.63 -12.93
CA VAL A 17 32.65 17.25 -13.33
C VAL A 17 31.83 16.71 -12.15
N THR A 18 32.39 16.67 -10.93
CA THR A 18 31.64 16.21 -9.76
C THR A 18 30.58 17.24 -9.35
N THR A 19 29.32 16.89 -9.55
CA THR A 19 28.16 17.74 -9.23
C THR A 19 27.41 17.31 -7.97
N ALA A 20 27.74 16.14 -7.42
CA ALA A 20 27.12 15.61 -6.21
C ALA A 20 27.57 16.39 -4.97
N THR A 21 26.60 16.81 -4.16
CA THR A 21 26.82 17.41 -2.84
C THR A 21 26.76 16.35 -1.75
N ALA A 22 27.09 16.72 -0.51
CA ALA A 22 26.91 15.84 0.65
C ALA A 22 25.46 15.29 0.78
N GLY A 23 24.45 16.04 0.32
CA GLY A 23 23.04 15.64 0.34
C GLY A 23 22.67 14.60 -0.72
N ASP A 24 23.48 14.45 -1.76
CA ASP A 24 23.27 13.46 -2.83
C ASP A 24 23.92 12.11 -2.52
N VAL A 25 24.88 12.11 -1.59
CA VAL A 25 25.69 10.95 -1.23
C VAL A 25 25.13 10.26 0.02
N VAL A 26 24.95 8.95 -0.05
CA VAL A 26 24.43 8.11 1.04
C VAL A 26 25.28 8.26 2.31
N LEU A 27 24.62 8.37 3.46
CA LEU A 27 25.27 8.47 4.76
C LEU A 27 26.34 7.38 4.95
N GLY A 28 27.55 7.79 5.35
CA GLY A 28 28.69 6.89 5.54
C GLY A 28 29.48 6.56 4.27
N LYS A 29 29.05 7.04 3.10
CA LYS A 29 29.87 7.06 1.87
C LYS A 29 30.63 8.39 1.77
N VAL A 30 31.68 8.40 0.95
CA VAL A 30 32.55 9.58 0.72
C VAL A 30 32.85 9.68 -0.76
N ILE A 31 32.87 10.91 -1.28
CA ILE A 31 33.33 11.24 -2.64
C ILE A 31 34.40 12.33 -2.56
N LEU A 32 35.05 12.64 -3.69
CA LEU A 32 35.86 13.85 -3.86
C LEU A 32 35.01 14.89 -4.61
N ASP A 33 35.04 16.15 -4.18
CA ASP A 33 34.44 17.26 -4.93
C ASP A 33 35.38 17.83 -6.00
N ILE A 34 34.94 18.90 -6.68
CA ILE A 34 35.71 19.61 -7.72
C ILE A 34 37.04 20.17 -7.22
N ASP A 35 37.12 20.53 -5.93
CA ASP A 35 38.33 21.05 -5.31
C ASP A 35 39.20 19.91 -4.71
N ALA A 36 38.89 18.66 -5.05
CA ALA A 36 39.51 17.44 -4.54
C ALA A 36 39.41 17.27 -3.01
N ASN A 37 38.41 17.88 -2.37
CA ASN A 37 38.13 17.67 -0.95
C ASN A 37 37.26 16.44 -0.76
N LEU A 38 37.44 15.75 0.38
CA LEU A 38 36.56 14.67 0.78
C LEU A 38 35.21 15.24 1.23
N VAL A 39 34.13 14.80 0.58
CA VAL A 39 32.76 15.13 0.96
C VAL A 39 32.08 13.89 1.52
N GLN A 40 31.71 13.95 2.80
CA GLN A 40 30.98 12.88 3.45
C GLN A 40 29.48 12.96 3.12
N GLY A 41 28.90 11.83 2.75
CA GLY A 41 27.48 11.72 2.47
C GLY A 41 26.62 11.91 3.72
N THR A 42 25.48 12.55 3.52
CA THR A 42 24.47 12.88 4.55
C THR A 42 23.07 12.38 4.19
N LEU A 43 22.89 11.81 2.99
CA LEU A 43 21.60 11.26 2.58
C LEU A 43 21.26 10.03 3.41
N ALA A 44 20.30 10.19 4.32
CA ALA A 44 19.73 9.13 5.13
C ALA A 44 18.23 9.01 4.83
N LEU A 45 17.79 7.80 4.49
CA LEU A 45 16.37 7.49 4.43
C LEU A 45 15.88 7.04 5.81
N SER A 46 14.69 7.49 6.19
CA SER A 46 14.06 7.19 7.49
C SER A 46 12.68 6.55 7.35
N GLY A 47 12.34 6.04 6.16
CA GLY A 47 11.08 5.36 5.93
C GLY A 47 10.96 4.11 6.81
N THR A 48 9.77 3.89 7.36
CA THR A 48 9.45 2.76 8.25
C THR A 48 8.47 1.77 7.65
N ALA A 49 8.04 1.96 6.40
CA ALA A 49 7.10 1.07 5.75
C ALA A 49 7.75 -0.30 5.48
N GLY A 50 7.08 -1.37 5.85
CA GLY A 50 7.40 -2.72 5.42
C GLY A 50 6.66 -3.08 4.12
N THR A 51 7.02 -4.22 3.53
CA THR A 51 6.30 -4.75 2.37
C THR A 51 4.81 -5.00 2.68
N GLY A 52 4.51 -5.34 3.93
CA GLY A 52 3.16 -5.51 4.46
C GLY A 52 2.37 -4.22 4.71
N ASP A 53 2.96 -3.04 4.49
CA ASP A 53 2.28 -1.73 4.57
C ASP A 53 1.95 -1.15 3.20
N VAL A 54 2.48 -1.77 2.14
CA VAL A 54 2.40 -1.25 0.78
C VAL A 54 1.57 -2.18 -0.10
N SER A 55 0.79 -1.57 -0.98
CA SER A 55 -0.05 -2.27 -1.95
C SER A 55 0.75 -3.18 -2.87
N SER A 56 0.24 -4.37 -3.15
CA SER A 56 0.81 -5.29 -4.13
C SER A 56 0.96 -4.63 -5.50
N GLY A 57 2.08 -4.90 -6.17
CA GLY A 57 2.46 -4.29 -7.45
C GLY A 57 3.01 -2.86 -7.34
N ARG A 58 3.01 -2.24 -6.14
CA ARG A 58 3.69 -0.96 -5.89
C ARG A 58 5.07 -1.21 -5.30
N THR A 59 6.01 -0.33 -5.64
CA THR A 59 7.40 -0.42 -5.18
C THR A 59 7.78 0.83 -4.41
N PHE A 60 8.75 0.69 -3.49
CA PHE A 60 9.21 1.77 -2.62
C PHE A 60 10.65 1.49 -2.13
N TYR A 61 11.27 2.51 -1.56
CA TYR A 61 12.51 2.42 -0.77
C TYR A 61 12.15 2.84 0.65
N SER A 62 12.60 2.10 1.67
CA SER A 62 12.29 2.43 3.07
C SER A 62 13.42 3.22 3.72
N ASN A 63 14.44 2.51 4.21
CA ASN A 63 15.61 3.06 4.89
C ASN A 63 16.93 2.74 4.15
N ASP A 64 16.87 1.94 3.09
CA ASP A 64 17.99 1.60 2.23
C ASP A 64 17.73 2.14 0.81
N PRO A 65 18.52 3.11 0.33
CA PRO A 65 18.33 3.72 -0.99
C PRO A 65 18.68 2.77 -2.15
N GLN A 66 19.32 1.64 -1.87
CA GLN A 66 19.73 0.66 -2.89
C GLN A 66 18.79 -0.55 -2.95
N ASN A 67 17.91 -0.72 -1.96
CA ASN A 67 17.00 -1.86 -1.88
C ASN A 67 15.57 -1.45 -2.23
N LYS A 68 15.20 -1.62 -3.50
CA LYS A 68 13.81 -1.40 -3.94
C LYS A 68 12.94 -2.58 -3.53
N GLN A 69 11.92 -2.31 -2.73
CA GLN A 69 11.01 -3.31 -2.22
C GLN A 69 9.66 -3.25 -2.94
N SER A 70 8.92 -4.35 -2.91
CA SER A 70 7.56 -4.44 -3.45
C SER A 70 6.57 -4.67 -2.31
N GLY A 71 5.44 -3.96 -2.35
CA GLY A 71 4.33 -4.17 -1.43
C GLY A 71 3.69 -5.54 -1.60
N THR A 72 3.04 -6.03 -0.55
CA THR A 72 2.39 -7.34 -0.52
C THR A 72 0.90 -7.28 -0.18
N ILE A 73 0.36 -6.13 0.26
CA ILE A 73 -1.06 -6.07 0.63
C ILE A 73 -1.92 -6.18 -0.61
N VAL A 74 -2.86 -7.13 -0.60
CA VAL A 74 -3.75 -7.37 -1.72
C VAL A 74 -4.81 -6.27 -1.84
N GLU A 75 -5.01 -5.79 -3.06
CA GLU A 75 -6.10 -4.88 -3.43
C GLU A 75 -7.40 -5.65 -3.54
N ARG A 76 -8.45 -5.20 -2.86
CA ARG A 76 -9.71 -5.95 -2.79
C ARG A 76 -10.73 -5.57 -3.88
N GLY A 77 -10.46 -4.55 -4.69
CA GLY A 77 -11.40 -4.08 -5.71
C GLY A 77 -12.61 -3.34 -5.12
N THR A 78 -13.64 -3.11 -5.94
CA THR A 78 -14.78 -2.24 -5.58
C THR A 78 -15.83 -2.84 -4.68
N ASN A 79 -16.16 -4.11 -4.93
CA ASN A 79 -17.31 -4.79 -4.35
C ASN A 79 -16.82 -5.97 -3.54
N GLN A 80 -17.04 -5.95 -2.22
CA GLN A 80 -16.88 -7.15 -1.41
C GLN A 80 -18.23 -7.78 -1.17
N TYR A 81 -18.35 -9.04 -1.57
CA TYR A 81 -19.51 -9.85 -1.25
C TYR A 81 -19.17 -10.67 -0.02
N GLY A 82 -19.83 -10.38 1.09
CA GLY A 82 -19.60 -11.04 2.36
C GLY A 82 -20.76 -11.94 2.75
N SER A 83 -20.47 -12.95 3.56
CA SER A 83 -21.46 -13.49 4.48
C SER A 83 -21.70 -12.50 5.62
N GLY A 84 -22.88 -12.57 6.22
CA GLY A 84 -23.19 -11.78 7.40
C GLY A 84 -23.75 -12.63 8.53
N SER A 85 -23.74 -12.08 9.74
CA SER A 85 -24.37 -12.68 10.91
C SER A 85 -25.06 -11.60 11.74
N ILE A 86 -26.04 -11.99 12.55
CA ILE A 86 -26.63 -11.12 13.56
C ILE A 86 -25.98 -11.48 14.89
N SER A 87 -25.22 -10.54 15.46
CA SER A 87 -24.52 -10.77 16.73
C SER A 87 -24.33 -9.45 17.47
N GLY A 88 -24.48 -9.47 18.79
CA GLY A 88 -24.29 -8.28 19.64
C GLY A 88 -25.21 -7.09 19.30
N GLY A 89 -26.34 -7.32 18.62
CA GLY A 89 -27.25 -6.28 18.15
C GLY A 89 -26.88 -5.67 16.78
N TYR A 90 -25.91 -6.23 16.07
CA TYR A 90 -25.44 -5.73 14.78
C TYR A 90 -25.62 -6.76 13.65
N LEU A 91 -25.79 -6.27 12.43
CA LEU A 91 -25.48 -7.05 11.22
C LEU A 91 -23.98 -6.95 10.97
N VAL A 92 -23.26 -8.03 11.24
CA VAL A 92 -21.83 -8.13 10.99
C VAL A 92 -21.62 -8.54 9.54
N LEU A 93 -20.77 -7.82 8.81
CA LEU A 93 -20.33 -8.16 7.46
C LEU A 93 -18.83 -8.37 7.46
N ASN A 94 -18.37 -9.54 7.01
CA ASN A 94 -16.94 -9.84 6.98
C ASN A 94 -16.32 -9.38 5.65
N ALA A 95 -15.21 -8.63 5.76
CA ALA A 95 -14.41 -8.18 4.63
C ALA A 95 -12.98 -8.78 4.75
N PRO A 96 -12.42 -9.43 3.72
CA PRO A 96 -11.10 -10.04 3.82
C PRO A 96 -9.97 -9.00 3.96
N SER A 97 -9.06 -9.14 4.93
CA SER A 97 -7.93 -8.22 5.14
C SER A 97 -7.26 -7.79 3.83
N GLY A 98 -7.06 -6.50 3.61
CA GLY A 98 -6.50 -5.97 2.38
C GLY A 98 -6.76 -4.48 2.24
N ILE A 99 -6.38 -3.91 1.09
CA ILE A 99 -6.65 -2.49 0.84
C ILE A 99 -7.97 -2.33 0.08
N TYR A 100 -8.79 -1.43 0.64
CA TYR A 100 -10.03 -0.94 0.06
C TYR A 100 -9.87 0.54 -0.24
N ARG A 101 -9.99 0.94 -1.50
CA ARG A 101 -9.85 2.34 -1.88
C ARG A 101 -10.73 2.67 -3.09
N LYS A 102 -11.06 3.95 -3.23
CA LYS A 102 -11.80 4.47 -4.38
C LYS A 102 -11.03 4.19 -5.67
N ASN A 103 -11.72 3.77 -6.71
CA ASN A 103 -11.13 3.46 -8.01
C ASN A 103 -11.90 4.08 -9.19
N GLY A 104 -12.30 5.34 -9.04
CA GLY A 104 -12.97 6.12 -10.10
C GLY A 104 -14.49 6.14 -9.98
N TYR A 105 -15.10 5.21 -9.26
CA TYR A 105 -16.53 5.25 -8.96
C TYR A 105 -16.84 6.12 -7.72
N SER A 106 -17.99 6.80 -7.71
CA SER A 106 -18.46 7.59 -6.56
C SER A 106 -18.92 6.72 -5.38
N TRP A 107 -19.31 5.48 -5.66
CA TRP A 107 -19.87 4.54 -4.68
C TRP A 107 -18.83 3.56 -4.12
N ALA A 108 -17.60 3.49 -4.66
CA ALA A 108 -16.60 2.51 -4.22
C ALA A 108 -15.67 3.06 -3.12
N PRO A 109 -15.19 2.22 -2.18
CA PRO A 109 -15.48 0.78 -2.04
C PRO A 109 -16.77 0.49 -1.23
N GLU A 110 -17.39 -0.67 -1.49
CA GLU A 110 -18.59 -1.14 -0.78
C GLU A 110 -18.44 -2.58 -0.27
N VAL A 111 -18.98 -2.85 0.91
CA VAL A 111 -19.23 -4.20 1.42
C VAL A 111 -20.71 -4.48 1.29
N ARG A 112 -21.05 -5.59 0.62
CA ARG A 112 -22.42 -5.94 0.22
C ARG A 112 -22.84 -7.28 0.79
N ILE A 113 -24.13 -7.38 1.13
CA ILE A 113 -24.84 -8.62 1.44
C ILE A 113 -26.03 -8.75 0.49
N SER A 114 -26.29 -9.97 0.02
CA SER A 114 -27.47 -10.19 -0.83
C SER A 114 -28.76 -10.07 -0.03
N TYR A 115 -29.84 -9.60 -0.64
CA TYR A 115 -31.16 -9.60 -0.01
C TYR A 115 -31.62 -11.00 0.40
N ALA A 116 -31.26 -12.04 -0.35
CA ALA A 116 -31.58 -13.42 0.00
C ALA A 116 -30.90 -13.84 1.31
N THR A 117 -29.60 -13.56 1.45
CA THR A 117 -28.84 -13.85 2.67
C THR A 117 -29.38 -13.06 3.86
N LEU A 118 -29.65 -11.75 3.68
CA LEU A 118 -30.18 -10.92 4.75
C LEU A 118 -31.58 -11.39 5.20
N ARG A 119 -32.46 -11.77 4.27
CA ARG A 119 -33.77 -12.34 4.60
C ARG A 119 -33.64 -13.63 5.40
N SER A 120 -32.72 -14.52 5.01
CA SER A 120 -32.43 -15.76 5.74
C SER A 120 -31.98 -15.47 7.19
N LEU A 121 -31.04 -14.53 7.36
CA LEU A 121 -30.55 -14.12 8.69
C LEU A 121 -31.65 -13.53 9.59
N LEU A 122 -32.56 -12.75 9.00
CA LEU A 122 -33.68 -12.13 9.70
C LEU A 122 -34.89 -13.08 9.86
N GLY A 123 -34.84 -14.28 9.28
CA GLY A 123 -35.96 -15.20 9.23
C GLY A 123 -37.18 -14.66 8.49
N LEU A 124 -36.98 -13.76 7.52
CA LEU A 124 -38.03 -13.09 6.76
C LEU A 124 -38.51 -13.95 5.59
N THR A 125 -39.81 -14.23 5.59
CA THR A 125 -40.52 -14.97 4.55
C THR A 125 -41.83 -14.25 4.22
N ALA A 126 -42.42 -14.52 3.06
CA ALA A 126 -43.59 -13.79 2.57
C ALA A 126 -44.82 -13.93 3.49
N ASP A 127 -45.00 -15.11 4.08
CA ASP A 127 -46.05 -15.44 5.05
C ASP A 127 -45.90 -14.71 6.40
N LYS A 128 -44.74 -14.11 6.67
CA LYS A 128 -44.51 -13.28 7.86
C LYS A 128 -44.70 -11.78 7.59
N LEU A 129 -45.01 -11.42 6.34
CA LEU A 129 -45.20 -10.03 5.93
C LEU A 129 -46.67 -9.79 5.58
N LYS A 130 -47.17 -8.61 5.97
CA LYS A 130 -48.53 -8.16 5.65
C LYS A 130 -48.76 -8.16 4.13
N LYS A 131 -49.92 -8.63 3.69
CA LYS A 131 -50.29 -8.71 2.28
C LYS A 131 -50.07 -7.39 1.55
N GLY A 132 -49.31 -7.47 0.45
CA GLY A 132 -48.98 -6.33 -0.41
C GLY A 132 -47.79 -5.49 0.04
N VAL A 133 -47.19 -5.76 1.21
CA VAL A 133 -45.97 -5.08 1.66
C VAL A 133 -44.75 -5.76 1.07
N THR A 134 -43.90 -5.02 0.36
CA THR A 134 -42.63 -5.51 -0.18
C THR A 134 -41.47 -5.11 0.72
N THR A 135 -40.62 -6.06 1.09
CA THR A 135 -39.40 -5.81 1.88
C THR A 135 -38.29 -6.73 1.38
N LEU A 136 -37.10 -6.17 1.12
CA LEU A 136 -35.93 -6.92 0.63
C LEU A 136 -36.23 -7.86 -0.56
N GLY A 137 -37.11 -7.42 -1.47
CA GLY A 137 -37.46 -8.12 -2.70
C GLY A 137 -38.50 -9.24 -2.57
N ILE A 138 -39.18 -9.40 -1.43
CA ILE A 138 -40.34 -10.31 -1.29
C ILE A 138 -41.59 -9.52 -0.89
N THR A 139 -42.75 -9.94 -1.38
CA THR A 139 -44.06 -9.34 -1.06
C THR A 139 -44.83 -10.24 -0.10
N GLY A 140 -45.44 -9.65 0.92
CA GLY A 140 -46.18 -10.37 1.95
C GLY A 140 -47.48 -11.01 1.48
N THR A 141 -47.92 -12.04 2.21
CA THR A 141 -49.12 -12.83 1.90
C THR A 141 -50.10 -13.01 3.04
N TYR A 142 -49.74 -12.66 4.28
CA TYR A 142 -50.63 -12.76 5.46
C TYR A 142 -51.54 -11.52 5.62
#